data_AF-A0A3B8HAI2-F1
#
_entry.id   AF-A0A3B8HAI2-F1
#
_cell.length_a   1.000
_cell.length_b   1.000
_cell.length_c   1.000
_cell.angle_alpha   90.00
_cell.angle_beta   90.00
_cell.angle_gamma   90.00
#
_symmetry.space_group_name_H-M   'P 1'
#
loop_
_entity.id
_entity.type
_entity.pdbx_description
1 polymer ?
#
loop_
_entity_poly.entity_id
_entity_poly.type
_entity_poly.pdbx_seq_one_letter_code
_entity_poly.pdbx_strand_id
1 'polypeptide(L)'
;INFARCIYCGLCEEACPTLAIQLTPHFETCQRDVLELLYEKEDLLVGHGGKDGEYHYYRHAGVSMVGDKGTHIGEDQPVDIKSLLP
;
A
#
# COMPACT_ATOMS: atom_id res chain seq x y z
N ILE A 1 7.01 10.60 -2.29
CA ILE A 1 6.06 11.06 -3.33
C ILE A 1 6.18 12.58 -3.49
N ASN A 2 6.20 13.09 -4.73
CA ASN A 2 6.17 14.54 -4.98
C ASN A 2 4.70 14.98 -5.17
N PHE A 3 4.10 15.57 -4.14
CA PHE A 3 2.71 16.04 -4.17
C PHE A 3 2.51 17.32 -5.00
N ALA A 4 3.56 18.07 -5.28
CA ALA A 4 3.53 19.19 -6.22
C ALA A 4 3.39 18.73 -7.69
N ARG A 5 3.70 17.46 -7.99
CA ARG A 5 3.57 16.86 -9.34
C ARG A 5 2.47 15.79 -9.43
N CYS A 6 2.03 15.27 -8.29
CA CYS A 6 0.95 14.29 -8.22
C CYS A 6 -0.37 14.93 -8.69
N ILE A 7 -1.10 14.23 -9.55
CA ILE A 7 -2.43 14.67 -10.03
C ILE A 7 -3.59 13.97 -9.30
N TYR A 8 -3.29 13.20 -8.24
CA TYR A 8 -4.28 12.50 -7.42
C TYR A 8 -5.22 11.57 -8.22
N CYS A 9 -4.71 10.94 -9.28
CA CYS A 9 -5.53 10.09 -10.15
C CYS A 9 -5.89 8.71 -9.58
N GLY A 10 -5.28 8.29 -8.47
CA GLY A 10 -5.54 6.97 -7.86
C GLY A 10 -4.86 5.78 -8.54
N LEU A 11 -4.22 5.95 -9.71
CA LEU A 11 -3.59 4.84 -10.44
C LEU A 11 -2.52 4.10 -9.64
N CYS A 12 -1.82 4.76 -8.70
CA CYS A 12 -0.85 4.09 -7.84
C CYS A 12 -1.50 3.17 -6.80
N GLU A 13 -2.70 3.49 -6.33
CA GLU A 13 -3.47 2.66 -5.40
C GLU A 13 -4.00 1.41 -6.13
N GLU A 14 -4.54 1.59 -7.33
CA GLU A 14 -5.04 0.48 -8.16
C GLU A 14 -3.92 -0.45 -8.63
N ALA A 15 -2.78 0.12 -9.03
CA ALA A 15 -1.64 -0.67 -9.48
C ALA A 15 -0.95 -1.43 -8.33
N CYS A 16 -1.27 -1.13 -7.06
CA CYS A 16 -0.62 -1.75 -5.93
C CYS A 16 -1.27 -3.10 -5.59
N PRO A 17 -0.59 -4.24 -5.85
CA PRO A 17 -1.16 -5.57 -5.66
C PRO A 17 -1.33 -5.94 -4.19
N THR A 18 -0.60 -5.26 -3.30
CA THR A 18 -0.53 -5.56 -1.87
C THR A 18 -1.06 -4.40 -1.01
N LEU A 19 -1.83 -3.49 -1.61
CA LEU A 19 -2.47 -2.37 -0.91
C LEU A 19 -1.50 -1.54 -0.02
N ALA A 20 -0.23 -1.44 -0.44
CA ALA A 20 0.81 -0.76 0.34
C ALA A 20 0.72 0.77 0.24
N ILE A 21 0.13 1.30 -0.83
CA ILE A 21 -0.14 2.72 -1.03
C ILE A 21 -1.63 2.94 -1.25
N GLN A 22 -2.20 3.90 -0.55
CA GLN A 22 -3.63 4.18 -0.55
C GLN A 22 -3.87 5.70 -0.50
N LEU A 23 -4.85 6.19 -1.26
CA LEU A 23 -5.14 7.62 -1.30
C LEU A 23 -6.14 8.01 -0.20
N THR A 24 -5.68 8.57 0.92
CA THR A 24 -6.57 8.97 2.03
C THR A 24 -7.50 10.14 1.63
N PRO A 25 -8.62 10.37 2.34
CA PRO A 25 -9.48 11.55 2.10
C PRO A 25 -8.86 12.87 2.58
N HIS A 26 -7.58 12.90 2.95
CA HIS A 26 -6.89 14.11 3.38
C HIS A 26 -6.64 15.03 2.18
N PHE A 27 -7.24 16.22 2.21
CA PHE A 27 -7.15 17.20 1.12
C PHE A 27 -6.50 18.52 1.53
N GLU A 28 -6.25 18.74 2.83
CA GLU A 28 -5.75 19.99 3.40
C GLU A 28 -4.21 20.08 3.34
N THR A 29 -3.61 19.82 2.19
CA THR A 29 -2.14 19.74 2.02
C THR A 29 -1.52 21.04 1.51
N CYS A 30 -2.19 22.19 1.70
CA CYS A 30 -1.71 23.48 1.21
C CYS A 30 -0.45 23.92 1.98
N GLN A 31 0.69 23.98 1.28
CA GLN A 31 1.95 24.48 1.84
C GLN A 31 2.45 25.71 1.08
N ARG A 32 3.27 26.53 1.76
CA ARG A 32 3.90 27.71 1.16
C ARG A 32 5.20 27.37 0.45
N ASP A 33 5.96 26.42 0.99
CA ASP A 33 7.17 25.90 0.37
C ASP A 33 6.83 24.65 -0.46
N VAL A 34 7.34 24.60 -1.68
CA VAL A 34 7.18 23.44 -2.58
C VAL A 34 7.97 22.24 -2.09
N LEU A 35 9.07 22.46 -1.36
CA LEU A 35 9.88 21.37 -0.81
C LEU A 35 9.14 20.61 0.30
N GLU A 36 8.22 21.27 1.02
CA GLU A 36 7.35 20.62 2.00
C GLU A 36 6.32 19.67 1.36
N LEU A 37 6.13 19.74 0.04
CA LEU A 37 5.29 18.81 -0.74
C LEU A 37 6.09 17.60 -1.26
N LEU A 38 7.38 17.50 -0.97
CA LEU A 38 8.21 16.34 -1.25
C LEU A 38 8.23 15.42 -0.03
N TYR A 39 7.42 14.37 -0.08
CA TYR A 39 7.32 13.43 1.02
C TYR A 39 8.30 12.28 0.77
N GLU A 40 9.10 11.95 1.77
CA GLU A 40 9.94 10.77 1.75
C GLU A 40 9.16 9.54 2.23
N LYS A 41 9.86 8.42 2.41
CA LYS A 41 9.21 7.18 2.83
C LYS A 41 8.66 7.35 4.25
N GLU A 42 9.45 7.95 5.11
CA GLU A 42 9.20 8.15 6.53
C GLU A 42 7.93 8.96 6.78
N ASP A 43 7.65 9.93 5.91
CA ASP A 43 6.44 10.78 5.96
C ASP A 43 5.16 10.03 5.57
N LEU A 44 5.29 8.90 4.86
CA LEU A 44 4.18 8.12 4.33
C LEU A 44 3.90 6.84 5.13
N LEU A 45 4.82 6.44 6.02
CA LEU A 45 4.64 5.24 6.82
C LEU A 45 3.56 5.44 7.88
N VAL A 46 2.66 4.48 7.97
CA VAL A 46 1.58 4.44 8.97
C VAL A 46 1.68 3.17 9.81
N GLY A 47 1.27 3.26 11.08
CA GLY A 47 1.23 2.11 12.00
C GLY A 47 -0.07 1.30 11.95
N HIS A 48 -0.97 1.60 11.01
CA HIS A 48 -2.29 0.98 10.87
C HIS A 48 -2.50 0.46 9.44
N GLY A 49 -3.51 -0.39 9.21
CA GLY A 49 -3.84 -1.00 7.91
C GLY A 49 -4.39 -0.04 6.83
N GLY A 50 -4.23 1.28 7.03
CA GLY A 50 -4.78 2.28 6.11
C GLY A 50 -6.32 2.29 6.07
N LYS A 51 -6.90 2.33 4.86
CA LYS A 51 -8.35 2.30 4.58
C LYS A 51 -9.01 0.98 4.98
N ASP A 52 -8.32 -0.13 4.73
CA ASP A 52 -8.80 -1.47 5.07
C ASP A 52 -8.19 -1.92 6.40
N GLY A 53 -8.91 -1.68 7.50
CA GLY A 53 -8.45 -2.02 8.84
C GLY A 53 -8.19 -3.52 9.07
N GLU A 54 -8.83 -4.38 8.28
CA GLU A 54 -8.66 -5.84 8.35
C GLU A 54 -7.54 -6.37 7.43
N TYR A 55 -6.97 -5.52 6.57
CA TYR A 55 -5.94 -5.94 5.63
C TYR A 55 -4.67 -6.37 6.37
N HIS A 56 -4.28 -7.63 6.18
CA HIS A 56 -3.06 -8.18 6.75
C HIS A 56 -2.18 -8.74 5.64
N TYR A 57 -1.12 -8.00 5.29
CA TYR A 57 -0.18 -8.35 4.22
C TYR A 57 0.26 -9.82 4.27
N TYR A 58 0.65 -10.30 5.45
CA TYR A 58 1.15 -11.67 5.61
C TYR A 58 0.08 -12.75 5.44
N ARG A 59 -1.21 -12.42 5.66
CA ARG A 59 -2.31 -13.36 5.39
C ARG A 59 -2.59 -13.42 3.89
N HIS A 60 -2.40 -12.31 3.18
CA HIS A 60 -2.65 -12.18 1.75
C HIS A 60 -1.50 -12.68 0.86
N ALA A 61 -0.25 -12.40 1.24
CA ALA A 61 0.97 -12.77 0.49
C ALA A 61 1.59 -14.11 0.91
N GLY A 62 1.08 -14.66 2.02
CA GLY A 62 1.55 -15.88 2.66
C GLY A 62 2.94 -15.80 3.29
N VAL A 63 3.20 -16.63 4.29
CA VAL A 63 4.46 -16.71 5.03
C VAL A 63 4.99 -18.13 4.98
N SER A 64 6.22 -18.33 4.51
CA SER A 64 6.87 -19.65 4.56
C SER A 64 7.70 -19.77 5.84
N MET A 65 7.07 -20.19 6.95
CA MET A 65 7.82 -20.53 8.17
C MET A 65 8.17 -22.03 8.20
N VAL A 66 7.18 -22.90 7.95
CA VAL A 66 7.32 -24.36 7.93
C VAL A 66 6.43 -24.93 6.82
N GLY A 67 6.99 -25.11 5.63
CA GLY A 67 6.23 -25.48 4.43
C GLY A 67 6.16 -24.35 3.41
N ASP A 68 5.44 -24.60 2.32
CA ASP A 68 5.24 -23.63 1.25
C ASP A 68 4.14 -22.63 1.62
N LYS A 69 4.14 -21.45 0.99
CA LYS A 69 3.13 -20.42 1.24
C LYS A 69 1.73 -20.94 0.91
N GLY A 70 0.73 -20.62 1.74
CA GLY A 70 -0.65 -21.09 1.59
C GLY A 70 -0.91 -22.50 2.15
N THR A 71 0.06 -23.09 2.85
CA THR A 71 -0.09 -24.42 3.47
C THR A 71 -0.41 -24.34 4.97
N HIS A 72 -0.37 -23.15 5.57
CA HIS A 72 -0.61 -22.97 6.99
C HIS A 72 -2.13 -22.87 7.32
N ILE A 73 -2.51 -23.31 8.53
CA ILE A 73 -3.91 -23.33 8.98
C ILE A 73 -4.45 -21.89 9.05
N GLY A 74 -5.45 -21.58 8.23
CA GLY A 74 -6.06 -20.24 8.15
C GLY A 74 -5.29 -19.23 7.30
N GLU A 75 -4.34 -19.70 6.50
CA GLU A 75 -3.66 -18.91 5.46
C GLU A 75 -4.43 -19.02 4.14
N ASP A 76 -4.71 -17.88 3.52
CA ASP A 76 -5.28 -17.87 2.17
C ASP A 76 -4.21 -18.28 1.15
N GLN A 77 -4.64 -18.77 -0.02
CA GLN A 77 -3.69 -19.01 -1.09
C GLN A 77 -3.03 -17.68 -1.50
N PRO A 78 -1.69 -17.61 -1.55
CA PRO A 78 -0.98 -16.40 -1.92
C PRO A 78 -1.38 -15.96 -3.31
N VAL A 79 -1.76 -14.69 -3.44
CA VAL A 79 -2.07 -14.13 -4.76
C VAL A 79 -0.78 -13.97 -5.56
N ASP A 80 -0.78 -14.43 -6.81
CA ASP A 80 0.32 -14.16 -7.72
C ASP A 80 0.31 -12.69 -8.15
N ILE A 81 1.21 -11.91 -7.58
CA ILE A 81 1.37 -10.48 -7.83
C ILE A 81 1.58 -10.19 -9.33
N LYS A 82 2.22 -11.10 -10.07
CA LYS A 82 2.48 -10.89 -11.50
C LYS A 82 1.25 -11.06 -12.37
N SER A 83 0.23 -11.77 -11.87
CA SER A 83 -1.06 -11.92 -12.56
C SER A 83 -1.95 -10.67 -12.44
N LEU A 84 -1.62 -9.76 -11.52
CA LEU A 84 -2.33 -8.49 -11.30
C LEU A 84 -1.75 -7.33 -12.12
N LEU A 85 -0.60 -7.55 -12.77
CA LEU A 85 -0.02 -6.57 -13.68
C LEU A 85 -0.83 -6.58 -14.99
N PRO A 86 -1.21 -5.41 -15.53
CA PRO A 86 -1.91 -5.31 -16.81
C PRO A 86 -1.06 -5.79 -18.01
#